data_AF-A0A1I0JWH2-F1
#
_entry.id   AF-A0A1I0JWH2-F1
#
_cell.length_a   1.000
_cell.length_b   1.000
_cell.length_c   1.000
_cell.angle_alpha   90.00
_cell.angle_beta   90.00
_cell.angle_gamma   90.00
#
_symmetry.space_group_name_H-M   'P 1'
#
loop_
_entity.id
_entity.type
_entity.pdbx_description
1 polymer ?
#
loop_
_entity_poly.entity_id
_entity_poly.type
_entity_poly.pdbx_seq_one_letter_code
_entity_poly.pdbx_strand_id
1 'polypeptide(L)'
;MTTPRAINAALMLLVASGGAVFLAVGVTVAEPNSSPAIPADGPDYGVNETRFPLLWSDDLDQQNRSSDEFEETVSSAPGFSTRLAGSTDVPFEKPIEDVERWNSGDLQDFDPGSEKTSVHPQRAHLEDGLYIRDAYTSIVAVQPSTVLHSGNTSTRYITPDGEVLAIADYRVRVPDDDTSGSVRHHWSIADTAVDTVVLQTESWTLDADHGHRSTLEYRRLSGAQNLTVEATVTARLRHETRTCTDYNSTIGSCEGSWETEIDYPTEQVTATDSRHAVVSQIDDRGGKRVTFENDPTHTGVVIHPGTRWAAIDVGSNVRLRGNWRFYSAGVDGWQTMVSRTATDTTRTNSSVRPAQLHAIPTQKRPDMPSEATEDAEPPLVIEEAWGSKHAGPSLSSEIAIPTVDNYTNATSIAVRSETLPAATFDEVTVHGIVRGQSETISVTDNGTVRDTTLELTVLEANSSGTLVQATVTETTTGDPVTTGRVEIGNQSAALNASGMAVLELEKRPSSFIDSQYVPADWWRADQLYSAAEDRATVPPNYPKFQKLVQLFLVTLLWFLPVALAIYGFDYLTGGAVLGLRDHP
;
A
#
# COMPACT_ATOMS: atom_id res chain seq x y z
N MET A 1 -67.23 6.75 -15.01
CA MET A 1 -68.36 7.28 -14.22
C MET A 1 -67.79 8.02 -13.02
N THR A 2 -68.17 9.29 -12.94
CA THR A 2 -68.21 10.19 -11.76
C THR A 2 -66.94 10.44 -10.92
N THR A 3 -66.21 11.50 -11.27
CA THR A 3 -65.91 12.64 -10.36
C THR A 3 -67.18 13.53 -10.24
N PRO A 4 -67.30 14.66 -9.49
CA PRO A 4 -66.31 15.54 -8.82
C PRO A 4 -66.77 16.03 -7.40
N ARG A 5 -66.05 16.82 -6.59
CA ARG A 5 -65.84 18.30 -6.65
C ARG A 5 -65.01 18.72 -5.40
N ALA A 6 -63.93 19.51 -5.51
CA ALA A 6 -63.87 20.99 -5.64
C ALA A 6 -63.99 21.67 -4.24
N ILE A 7 -63.28 22.72 -3.80
CA ILE A 7 -62.76 23.96 -4.41
C ILE A 7 -61.92 24.67 -3.32
N ASN A 8 -60.79 25.31 -3.67
CA ASN A 8 -60.59 26.74 -3.44
C ASN A 8 -59.30 27.25 -4.11
N ALA A 9 -59.51 28.17 -5.03
CA ALA A 9 -58.51 28.96 -5.74
C ALA A 9 -58.42 30.34 -5.07
N ALA A 10 -57.25 30.98 -5.15
CA ALA A 10 -57.17 32.43 -5.30
C ALA A 10 -55.87 32.83 -6.00
N LEU A 11 -56.09 33.51 -7.12
CA LEU A 11 -55.18 34.13 -8.07
C LEU A 11 -54.76 35.52 -7.56
N MET A 12 -53.53 35.96 -7.79
CA MET A 12 -53.27 37.36 -8.21
C MET A 12 -51.96 37.49 -8.97
N LEU A 13 -52.10 37.79 -10.26
CA LEU A 13 -51.11 38.49 -11.08
C LEU A 13 -50.96 39.93 -10.57
N LEU A 14 -49.74 40.45 -10.55
CA LEU A 14 -49.49 41.88 -10.70
C LEU A 14 -48.25 42.08 -11.57
N VAL A 15 -48.50 42.35 -12.85
CA VAL A 15 -47.54 42.96 -13.76
C VAL A 15 -47.59 44.45 -13.48
N ALA A 16 -46.49 45.01 -12.97
CA ALA A 16 -46.25 46.45 -12.97
C ALA A 16 -44.87 46.69 -13.58
N SER A 17 -44.91 47.30 -14.76
CA SER A 17 -43.82 47.86 -15.53
C SER A 17 -42.99 48.85 -14.72
N GLY A 18 -41.66 48.68 -14.73
CA GLY A 18 -40.69 49.67 -14.30
C GLY A 18 -39.36 49.37 -14.96
N GLY A 19 -38.99 50.17 -15.96
CA GLY A 19 -37.76 50.00 -16.72
C GLY A 19 -36.53 50.23 -15.84
N ALA A 20 -35.67 49.22 -15.80
CA ALA A 20 -34.27 49.36 -15.50
C ALA A 20 -33.51 48.54 -16.54
N VAL A 21 -32.79 49.23 -17.42
CA VAL A 21 -31.79 48.60 -18.29
C VAL A 21 -30.66 48.16 -17.37
N PHE A 22 -30.79 46.96 -16.81
CA PHE A 22 -29.63 46.24 -16.30
C PHE A 22 -28.91 45.68 -17.51
N LEU A 23 -27.79 46.31 -17.88
CA LEU A 23 -26.73 45.65 -18.62
C LEU A 23 -26.24 44.50 -17.73
N ALA A 24 -26.93 43.36 -17.81
CA ALA A 24 -26.37 42.08 -17.41
C ALA A 24 -25.24 41.81 -18.40
N VAL A 25 -24.04 42.29 -18.07
CA VAL A 25 -22.82 41.70 -18.61
C VAL A 25 -22.84 40.27 -18.10
N GLY A 26 -23.30 39.36 -18.96
CA GLY A 26 -23.29 37.94 -18.69
C GLY A 26 -21.85 37.55 -18.42
N VAL A 27 -21.52 37.34 -17.16
CA VAL A 27 -20.37 36.52 -16.81
C VAL A 27 -20.79 35.13 -17.22
N THR A 28 -20.43 34.74 -18.44
CA THR A 28 -20.34 33.34 -18.81
C THR A 28 -19.28 32.75 -17.88
N VAL A 29 -19.72 32.22 -16.74
CA VAL A 29 -18.92 31.26 -16.00
C VAL A 29 -18.88 30.05 -16.92
N ALA A 30 -17.86 29.99 -17.77
CA ALA A 30 -17.44 28.74 -18.33
C ALA A 30 -17.01 27.91 -17.12
N GLU A 31 -17.84 26.95 -16.70
CA GLU A 31 -17.38 25.88 -15.83
C GLU A 31 -16.23 25.20 -16.58
N PRO A 32 -14.98 25.25 -16.08
CA PRO A 32 -13.97 24.37 -16.63
C PRO A 32 -14.38 22.97 -16.20
N ASN A 33 -14.94 22.21 -17.13
CA ASN A 33 -14.90 20.76 -17.10
C ASN A 33 -13.42 20.34 -17.17
N SER A 34 -12.70 20.42 -16.06
CA SER A 34 -11.34 19.87 -15.96
C SER A 34 -11.43 18.59 -15.14
N SER A 35 -11.91 17.52 -15.78
CA SER A 35 -11.46 16.20 -15.34
C SER A 35 -9.93 16.13 -15.51
N PRO A 36 -9.20 15.42 -14.65
CA PRO A 36 -7.75 15.30 -14.78
C PRO A 36 -7.44 14.69 -16.14
N ALA A 37 -6.61 15.37 -16.90
CA ALA A 37 -6.10 14.89 -18.17
C ALA A 37 -4.58 14.91 -18.08
N ILE A 38 -3.93 13.94 -18.74
CA ILE A 38 -2.48 13.91 -18.87
C ILE A 38 -2.00 15.26 -19.39
N PRO A 39 -1.06 15.95 -18.70
CA PRO A 39 -0.55 17.24 -19.14
C PRO A 39 0.02 17.20 -20.56
N ALA A 40 -0.37 18.18 -21.37
CA ALA A 40 0.00 18.24 -22.79
C ALA A 40 1.42 18.80 -23.04
N ASP A 41 2.09 19.31 -22.01
CA ASP A 41 3.43 19.86 -22.05
C ASP A 41 4.54 18.86 -21.67
N GLY A 42 4.18 17.63 -21.31
CA GLY A 42 5.14 16.55 -21.10
C GLY A 42 5.24 15.59 -22.30
N PRO A 43 6.22 14.65 -22.29
CA PRO A 43 7.23 14.47 -21.26
C PRO A 43 8.28 15.61 -21.27
N ASP A 44 8.55 16.21 -20.10
CA ASP A 44 9.60 17.21 -19.92
C ASP A 44 10.44 16.90 -18.66
N TYR A 45 11.41 17.76 -18.33
CA TYR A 45 12.29 17.73 -17.16
C TYR A 45 13.12 16.45 -17.03
N GLY A 46 13.28 15.72 -18.13
CA GLY A 46 14.00 14.44 -18.18
C GLY A 46 13.19 13.23 -17.68
N VAL A 47 11.86 13.35 -17.59
CA VAL A 47 10.98 12.19 -17.38
C VAL A 47 10.95 11.33 -18.65
N ASN A 48 11.00 10.00 -18.49
CA ASN A 48 11.00 9.09 -19.62
C ASN A 48 9.66 9.15 -20.39
N GLU A 49 9.70 9.24 -21.72
CA GLU A 49 8.49 9.35 -22.56
C GLU A 49 7.51 8.18 -22.41
N THR A 50 8.00 6.99 -22.05
CA THR A 50 7.19 5.79 -21.76
C THR A 50 6.73 5.69 -20.31
N ARG A 51 7.19 6.58 -19.42
CA ARG A 51 6.74 6.64 -18.02
C ARG A 51 5.84 7.82 -17.74
N PHE A 52 6.05 8.93 -18.43
CA PHE A 52 5.29 10.16 -18.21
C PHE A 52 3.77 9.95 -18.26
N PRO A 53 3.19 9.23 -19.26
CA PRO A 53 1.75 9.00 -19.27
C PRO A 53 1.25 8.20 -18.06
N LEU A 54 2.09 7.33 -17.50
CA LEU A 54 1.75 6.46 -16.36
C LEU A 54 1.83 7.19 -14.99
N LEU A 55 2.17 8.48 -14.97
CA LEU A 55 2.26 9.26 -13.73
C LEU A 55 0.90 9.81 -13.26
N TRP A 56 -0.14 9.68 -14.08
CA TRP A 56 -1.40 10.41 -13.96
C TRP A 56 -2.58 9.46 -13.78
N SER A 57 -2.55 8.61 -12.75
CA SER A 57 -3.59 7.60 -12.54
C SER A 57 -4.97 8.14 -12.18
N ASP A 58 -5.08 9.42 -11.87
CA ASP A 58 -6.35 10.10 -11.67
C ASP A 58 -7.00 10.57 -12.98
N ASP A 59 -6.42 10.23 -14.14
CA ASP A 59 -6.98 10.59 -15.44
C ASP A 59 -8.25 9.79 -15.78
N LEU A 60 -8.99 10.28 -16.78
CA LEU A 60 -10.20 9.59 -17.22
C LEU A 60 -9.87 8.42 -18.16
N ASP A 61 -9.98 7.23 -17.61
CA ASP A 61 -9.88 5.98 -18.37
C ASP A 61 -11.00 5.79 -19.40
N GLN A 62 -10.62 5.48 -20.64
CA GLN A 62 -11.55 5.16 -21.70
C GLN A 62 -11.98 3.70 -21.63
N GLN A 63 -13.13 3.44 -20.99
CA GLN A 63 -13.65 2.10 -20.69
C GLN A 63 -13.99 1.20 -21.90
N ASN A 64 -13.82 1.65 -23.16
CA ASN A 64 -14.37 0.95 -24.33
C ASN A 64 -13.45 0.94 -25.57
N ARG A 65 -12.13 0.94 -25.38
CA ARG A 65 -11.17 0.74 -26.48
C ARG A 65 -11.14 -0.73 -26.90
N SER A 66 -11.19 -1.00 -28.21
CA SER A 66 -11.08 -2.39 -28.72
C SER A 66 -9.61 -2.84 -28.76
N SER A 67 -9.37 -4.15 -28.68
CA SER A 67 -8.04 -4.74 -28.86
C SER A 67 -7.40 -4.35 -30.20
N ASP A 68 -8.21 -4.20 -31.24
CA ASP A 68 -7.78 -3.86 -32.59
C ASP A 68 -7.14 -2.45 -32.65
N GLU A 69 -7.53 -1.55 -31.74
CA GLU A 69 -6.94 -0.22 -31.59
C GLU A 69 -5.51 -0.28 -31.05
N PHE A 70 -5.12 -1.35 -30.34
CA PHE A 70 -3.73 -1.58 -29.91
C PHE A 70 -2.86 -2.24 -31.00
N GLU A 71 -3.44 -3.07 -31.88
CA GLU A 71 -2.68 -3.78 -32.92
C GLU A 71 -2.50 -2.97 -34.22
N GLU A 72 -3.49 -2.18 -34.64
CA GLU A 72 -3.45 -1.55 -35.97
C GLU A 72 -2.80 -0.16 -36.02
N THR A 73 -2.55 0.51 -34.89
CA THR A 73 -2.24 1.96 -34.91
C THR A 73 -1.13 2.43 -33.97
N VAL A 74 -0.43 1.56 -33.23
CA VAL A 74 0.69 1.97 -32.36
C VAL A 74 2.04 1.67 -33.03
N SER A 75 2.72 2.72 -33.51
CA SER A 75 4.01 2.59 -34.19
C SER A 75 5.24 2.83 -33.29
N SER A 76 5.05 3.12 -31.99
CA SER A 76 6.15 3.41 -31.06
C SER A 76 5.83 3.04 -29.60
N ALA A 77 6.86 2.76 -28.81
CA ALA A 77 6.71 2.46 -27.37
C ALA A 77 6.08 3.61 -26.56
N PRO A 78 6.40 4.90 -26.79
CA PRO A 78 5.69 6.02 -26.15
C PRO A 78 4.20 6.05 -26.53
N GLY A 79 3.89 5.84 -27.81
CA GLY A 79 2.50 5.78 -28.27
C GLY A 79 1.71 4.63 -27.63
N PHE A 80 2.37 3.50 -27.38
CA PHE A 80 1.77 2.38 -26.62
C PHE A 80 1.48 2.81 -25.18
N SER A 81 2.47 3.39 -24.49
CA SER A 81 2.33 3.82 -23.11
C SER A 81 1.21 4.84 -22.92
N THR A 82 1.08 5.83 -23.80
CA THR A 82 0.01 6.83 -23.72
C THR A 82 -1.37 6.20 -23.88
N ARG A 83 -1.51 5.21 -24.78
CA ARG A 83 -2.77 4.50 -24.95
C ARG A 83 -3.10 3.60 -23.78
N LEU A 84 -2.09 2.93 -23.23
CA LEU A 84 -2.23 2.10 -22.05
C LEU A 84 -2.69 2.95 -20.86
N ALA A 85 -2.00 4.07 -20.59
CA ALA A 85 -2.36 5.02 -19.54
C ALA A 85 -3.81 5.49 -19.67
N GLY A 86 -4.23 6.00 -20.83
CA GLY A 86 -5.61 6.46 -21.00
C GLY A 86 -6.67 5.35 -21.16
N SER A 87 -6.34 4.11 -20.83
CA SER A 87 -7.26 2.96 -20.84
C SER A 87 -7.35 2.23 -19.51
N THR A 88 -6.26 2.24 -18.74
CA THR A 88 -6.16 1.67 -17.41
C THR A 88 -4.92 2.19 -16.70
N ASP A 89 -5.00 2.19 -15.38
CA ASP A 89 -3.84 2.40 -14.53
C ASP A 89 -2.86 1.23 -14.51
N VAL A 90 -1.57 1.58 -14.55
CA VAL A 90 -0.47 0.62 -14.46
C VAL A 90 0.32 0.85 -13.17
N PRO A 91 0.21 -0.05 -12.18
CA PRO A 91 1.01 0.07 -10.96
C PRO A 91 2.51 -0.23 -11.20
N PHE A 92 3.36 0.48 -10.48
CA PHE A 92 4.79 0.23 -10.38
C PHE A 92 5.12 -0.78 -9.27
N GLU A 93 6.18 -1.54 -9.47
CA GLU A 93 6.66 -2.55 -8.51
C GLU A 93 7.51 -1.95 -7.38
N LYS A 94 8.04 -0.75 -7.57
CA LYS A 94 8.90 -0.04 -6.61
C LYS A 94 8.63 1.47 -6.66
N PRO A 95 8.98 2.22 -5.61
CA PRO A 95 8.97 3.68 -5.67
C PRO A 95 9.81 4.21 -6.83
N ILE A 96 9.27 5.17 -7.57
CA ILE A 96 9.87 5.72 -8.80
C ILE A 96 10.41 7.13 -8.57
N GLU A 97 11.50 7.48 -9.25
CA GLU A 97 12.11 8.82 -9.22
C GLU A 97 11.37 9.83 -10.12
N ASP A 98 10.61 9.34 -11.11
CA ASP A 98 9.98 10.15 -12.15
C ASP A 98 9.06 11.25 -11.58
N VAL A 99 8.38 10.98 -10.46
CA VAL A 99 7.52 11.96 -9.75
C VAL A 99 8.33 13.15 -9.22
N GLU A 100 9.49 12.88 -8.63
CA GLU A 100 10.33 13.91 -8.01
C GLU A 100 11.01 14.76 -9.08
N ARG A 101 11.43 14.10 -10.17
CA ARG A 101 11.97 14.77 -11.35
C ARG A 101 10.94 15.69 -12.01
N TRP A 102 9.71 15.21 -12.16
CA TRP A 102 8.60 16.01 -12.65
C TRP A 102 8.37 17.23 -11.75
N ASN A 103 8.11 17.03 -10.46
CA ASN A 103 7.80 18.11 -9.51
C ASN A 103 8.90 19.18 -9.43
N SER A 104 10.17 18.78 -9.48
CA SER A 104 11.30 19.71 -9.43
C SER A 104 11.41 20.60 -10.67
N GLY A 105 11.11 20.03 -11.84
CA GLY A 105 11.09 20.77 -13.10
C GLY A 105 9.84 21.62 -13.27
N ASP A 106 8.68 21.06 -12.98
CA ASP A 106 7.36 21.72 -13.03
C ASP A 106 7.27 22.91 -12.06
N LEU A 107 8.00 22.89 -10.93
CA LEU A 107 8.17 24.07 -10.07
C LEU A 107 8.74 25.28 -10.84
N GLN A 108 9.59 25.05 -11.84
CA GLN A 108 10.21 26.11 -12.64
C GLN A 108 9.25 26.76 -13.63
N ASP A 109 8.08 26.17 -13.86
CA ASP A 109 7.04 26.73 -14.71
C ASP A 109 6.02 27.58 -13.94
N PHE A 110 6.17 27.66 -12.61
CA PHE A 110 5.34 28.56 -11.81
C PHE A 110 5.55 30.02 -12.22
N ASP A 111 4.69 30.58 -13.06
CA ASP A 111 4.70 32.00 -13.41
C ASP A 111 3.98 32.82 -12.32
N PRO A 112 4.70 33.51 -11.43
CA PRO A 112 4.07 34.35 -10.42
C PRO A 112 3.39 35.56 -11.09
N GLY A 113 2.47 36.18 -10.37
CA GLY A 113 1.87 37.41 -10.82
C GLY A 113 2.82 38.62 -10.80
N SER A 114 2.24 39.79 -10.97
CA SER A 114 2.95 41.06 -10.89
C SER A 114 2.71 41.70 -9.53
N GLU A 115 3.33 42.85 -9.24
CA GLU A 115 3.05 43.59 -8.00
C GLU A 115 1.56 43.91 -7.76
N LYS A 116 0.71 43.85 -8.80
CA LYS A 116 -0.74 44.12 -8.71
C LYS A 116 -1.62 42.89 -8.96
N THR A 117 -1.01 41.74 -9.20
CA THR A 117 -1.70 40.49 -9.55
C THR A 117 -1.13 39.35 -8.72
N SER A 118 -1.96 38.61 -8.00
CA SER A 118 -1.55 37.36 -7.35
C SER A 118 -2.00 36.18 -8.19
N VAL A 119 -1.16 35.16 -8.36
CA VAL A 119 -1.47 33.89 -9.02
C VAL A 119 -1.32 32.77 -8.00
N HIS A 120 -2.37 32.00 -7.74
CA HIS A 120 -2.37 30.97 -6.70
C HIS A 120 -3.15 29.71 -7.10
N PRO A 121 -2.82 28.52 -6.55
CA PRO A 121 -3.63 27.33 -6.78
C PRO A 121 -5.03 27.52 -6.19
N GLN A 122 -6.04 26.87 -6.78
CA GLN A 122 -7.46 27.09 -6.45
C GLN A 122 -7.79 26.91 -4.96
N ARG A 123 -7.06 26.04 -4.25
CA ARG A 123 -7.25 25.73 -2.83
C ARG A 123 -6.25 26.41 -1.88
N ALA A 124 -5.48 27.40 -2.37
CA ALA A 124 -4.57 28.16 -1.52
C ALA A 124 -5.32 28.88 -0.38
N HIS A 125 -4.72 28.88 0.82
CA HIS A 125 -5.15 29.73 1.92
C HIS A 125 -4.52 31.12 1.76
N LEU A 126 -5.35 32.16 1.68
CA LEU A 126 -4.91 33.52 1.39
C LEU A 126 -4.97 34.39 2.64
N GLU A 127 -3.94 35.20 2.84
CA GLU A 127 -3.81 36.17 3.91
C GLU A 127 -3.83 37.60 3.36
N ASP A 128 -4.47 38.50 4.10
CA ASP A 128 -4.69 39.89 3.71
C ASP A 128 -4.18 40.85 4.78
N GLY A 129 -3.39 41.83 4.35
CA GLY A 129 -2.94 42.98 5.14
C GLY A 129 -3.63 44.29 4.74
N LEU A 130 -3.07 45.41 5.17
CA LEU A 130 -3.47 46.76 4.81
C LEU A 130 -3.15 47.05 3.34
N TYR A 131 -1.91 46.82 2.93
CA TYR A 131 -1.37 47.01 1.58
C TYR A 131 -1.13 45.66 0.88
N ILE A 132 -0.71 44.62 1.57
CA ILE A 132 -0.54 43.28 0.98
C ILE A 132 -1.90 42.59 0.88
N ARG A 133 -2.18 41.90 -0.23
CA ARG A 133 -3.41 41.14 -0.47
C ARG A 133 -3.12 39.80 -1.12
N ASP A 134 -4.00 38.85 -0.86
CA ASP A 134 -3.96 37.50 -1.42
C ASP A 134 -2.56 36.85 -1.26
N ALA A 135 -1.88 37.13 -0.14
CA ALA A 135 -0.57 36.55 0.15
C ALA A 135 -0.75 35.09 0.57
N TYR A 136 0.07 34.20 0.01
CA TYR A 136 -0.01 32.79 0.35
C TYR A 136 1.34 32.10 0.24
N THR A 137 1.42 30.91 0.82
CA THR A 137 2.39 29.88 0.44
C THR A 137 1.66 28.56 0.23
N SER A 138 2.16 27.71 -0.65
CA SER A 138 1.61 26.38 -0.89
C SER A 138 2.72 25.39 -1.14
N ILE A 139 2.68 24.28 -0.39
CA ILE A 139 3.59 23.15 -0.57
C ILE A 139 3.17 22.40 -1.83
N VAL A 140 4.04 22.47 -2.84
CA VAL A 140 3.94 21.76 -4.13
C VAL A 140 4.17 20.27 -3.90
N ALA A 141 5.29 19.92 -3.27
CA ALA A 141 5.66 18.53 -3.01
C ALA A 141 6.53 18.40 -1.75
N VAL A 142 6.46 17.24 -1.11
CA VAL A 142 7.45 16.78 -0.14
C VAL A 142 8.09 15.54 -0.75
N GLN A 143 9.40 15.53 -0.94
CA GLN A 143 10.07 14.46 -1.69
C GLN A 143 11.43 14.03 -1.08
N PRO A 144 11.80 12.74 -1.21
CA PRO A 144 10.98 11.64 -1.68
C PRO A 144 9.84 11.35 -0.67
N SER A 145 8.63 11.04 -1.17
CA SER A 145 7.52 10.66 -0.30
C SER A 145 6.59 9.63 -0.92
N THR A 146 5.85 8.92 -0.08
CA THR A 146 4.86 7.94 -0.52
C THR A 146 3.65 7.98 0.39
N VAL A 147 2.46 8.18 -0.18
CA VAL A 147 1.20 8.14 0.55
C VAL A 147 0.67 6.72 0.56
N LEU A 148 0.77 6.06 1.70
CA LEU A 148 0.25 4.72 1.92
C LEU A 148 -1.25 4.74 2.20
N HIS A 149 -2.02 3.95 1.48
CA HIS A 149 -3.45 3.76 1.76
C HIS A 149 -3.69 2.45 2.52
N SER A 150 -4.37 2.52 3.66
CA SER A 150 -4.67 1.38 4.52
C SER A 150 -6.03 1.56 5.20
N GLY A 151 -6.99 0.70 4.90
CA GLY A 151 -8.38 0.90 5.30
C GLY A 151 -8.90 2.26 4.84
N ASN A 152 -9.54 3.00 5.74
CA ASN A 152 -10.05 4.35 5.46
C ASN A 152 -9.02 5.45 5.77
N THR A 153 -7.74 5.10 5.93
CA THR A 153 -6.69 6.03 6.33
C THR A 153 -5.57 6.07 5.30
N SER A 154 -5.06 7.26 5.05
CA SER A 154 -3.88 7.49 4.22
C SER A 154 -2.79 8.13 5.08
N THR A 155 -1.55 7.68 4.93
CA THR A 155 -0.41 8.20 5.69
C THR A 155 0.74 8.50 4.74
N ARG A 156 1.24 9.74 4.79
CA ARG A 156 2.42 10.16 4.04
C ARG A 156 3.68 9.72 4.76
N TYR A 157 4.49 8.92 4.09
CA TYR A 157 5.82 8.53 4.54
C TYR A 157 6.89 9.33 3.80
N ILE A 158 7.91 9.76 4.51
CA ILE A 158 9.09 10.48 3.99
C ILE A 158 10.37 9.80 4.47
N THR A 159 11.49 10.06 3.81
CA THR A 159 12.81 9.70 4.32
C THR A 159 13.26 10.66 5.43
N PRO A 160 14.34 10.34 6.18
CA PRO A 160 14.90 11.23 7.18
C PRO A 160 15.49 12.52 6.60
N ASP A 161 15.97 12.43 5.35
CA ASP A 161 16.57 13.51 4.59
C ASP A 161 15.81 13.67 3.26
N GLY A 162 15.53 14.90 2.84
CA GLY A 162 14.77 15.19 1.63
C GLY A 162 14.52 16.69 1.48
N GLU A 163 13.51 17.06 0.69
CA GLU A 163 13.18 18.46 0.42
C GLU A 163 11.67 18.71 0.36
N VAL A 164 11.30 19.98 0.53
CA VAL A 164 9.96 20.52 0.36
C VAL A 164 10.02 21.59 -0.72
N LEU A 165 9.21 21.40 -1.76
CA LEU A 165 9.02 22.38 -2.82
C LEU A 165 7.82 23.25 -2.48
N ALA A 166 7.97 24.57 -2.58
CA ALA A 166 6.92 25.51 -2.27
C ALA A 166 6.88 26.67 -3.25
N ILE A 167 5.68 27.23 -3.42
CA ILE A 167 5.47 28.50 -4.13
C ILE A 167 4.80 29.50 -3.21
N ALA A 168 5.04 30.78 -3.47
CA ALA A 168 4.42 31.90 -2.78
C ALA A 168 4.19 33.03 -3.77
N ASP A 169 3.07 33.72 -3.64
CA ASP A 169 2.79 34.93 -4.40
C ASP A 169 1.79 35.81 -3.64
N TYR A 170 1.64 37.04 -4.09
CA TYR A 170 0.86 38.08 -3.43
C TYR A 170 0.57 39.22 -4.42
N ARG A 171 -0.24 40.19 -3.99
CA ARG A 171 -0.32 41.48 -4.68
C ARG A 171 -0.35 42.64 -3.69
N VAL A 172 0.00 43.82 -4.18
CA VAL A 172 0.01 45.06 -3.42
C VAL A 172 -1.16 45.93 -3.82
N ARG A 173 -1.99 46.27 -2.84
CA ARG A 173 -3.03 47.29 -2.89
C ARG A 173 -2.42 48.65 -2.55
N VAL A 174 -2.14 49.42 -3.60
CA VAL A 174 -1.73 50.82 -3.48
C VAL A 174 -2.97 51.69 -3.24
N PRO A 175 -2.97 52.59 -2.23
CA PRO A 175 -4.04 53.56 -2.06
C PRO A 175 -4.23 54.46 -3.29
N ASP A 176 -5.44 54.97 -3.48
CA ASP A 176 -5.71 55.93 -4.55
C ASP A 176 -5.00 57.27 -4.28
N ASP A 177 -4.49 57.90 -5.34
CA ASP A 177 -3.94 59.25 -5.27
C ASP A 177 -5.04 60.29 -4.97
N ASP A 178 -4.75 61.24 -4.10
CA ASP A 178 -5.55 62.47 -3.95
C ASP A 178 -4.81 63.63 -4.61
N THR A 179 -5.29 64.05 -5.77
CA THR A 179 -4.67 65.11 -6.57
C THR A 179 -5.41 66.45 -6.46
N SER A 180 -6.37 66.55 -5.54
CA SER A 180 -7.24 67.71 -5.36
C SER A 180 -6.84 68.55 -4.15
N GLY A 181 -7.29 69.82 -4.09
CA GLY A 181 -7.06 70.67 -2.91
C GLY A 181 -5.63 71.20 -2.73
N SER A 182 -5.40 71.76 -1.53
CA SER A 182 -4.14 72.36 -1.09
C SER A 182 -3.11 71.36 -0.58
N VAL A 183 -3.55 70.13 -0.26
CA VAL A 183 -2.71 69.00 0.12
C VAL A 183 -3.04 67.86 -0.82
N ARG A 184 -2.03 67.27 -1.45
CA ARG A 184 -2.16 66.16 -2.40
C ARG A 184 -1.33 64.99 -1.94
N HIS A 185 -1.84 63.78 -2.15
CA HIS A 185 -1.17 62.53 -1.80
C HIS A 185 -0.95 61.70 -3.05
N HIS A 186 0.28 61.27 -3.27
CA HIS A 186 0.62 60.34 -4.35
C HIS A 186 1.23 59.07 -3.74
N TRP A 187 0.79 57.92 -4.22
CA TRP A 187 1.20 56.62 -3.74
C TRP A 187 1.82 55.81 -4.87
N SER A 188 2.96 55.19 -4.60
CA SER A 188 3.54 54.22 -5.50
C SER A 188 4.18 53.09 -4.71
N ILE A 189 4.40 51.95 -5.36
CA ILE A 189 5.21 50.87 -4.79
C ILE A 189 6.66 51.33 -4.83
N ALA A 190 7.35 51.24 -3.70
CA ALA A 190 8.79 51.55 -3.61
C ALA A 190 9.61 50.27 -3.75
N ASP A 191 9.19 49.21 -3.04
CA ASP A 191 9.82 47.90 -3.04
C ASP A 191 8.82 46.86 -2.55
N THR A 192 8.90 45.63 -3.06
CA THR A 192 8.07 44.52 -2.61
C THR A 192 8.70 43.18 -2.93
N ALA A 193 8.62 42.22 -2.01
CA ALA A 193 9.21 40.90 -2.19
C ALA A 193 8.55 39.84 -1.31
N VAL A 194 8.65 38.57 -1.74
CA VAL A 194 8.64 37.44 -0.80
C VAL A 194 10.04 37.41 -0.16
N ASP A 195 10.15 37.95 1.05
CA ASP A 195 11.42 38.25 1.71
C ASP A 195 12.09 36.97 2.22
N THR A 196 11.31 36.11 2.88
CA THR A 196 11.78 34.83 3.42
C THR A 196 10.75 33.74 3.22
N VAL A 197 11.19 32.54 2.89
CA VAL A 197 10.39 31.31 2.89
C VAL A 197 11.11 30.29 3.76
N VAL A 198 10.51 29.90 4.88
CA VAL A 198 11.15 29.10 5.92
C VAL A 198 10.45 27.76 6.06
N LEU A 199 11.20 26.66 5.95
CA LEU A 199 10.73 25.33 6.33
C LEU A 199 11.03 25.10 7.81
N GLN A 200 10.02 24.70 8.56
CA GLN A 200 10.14 24.43 9.99
C GLN A 200 9.31 23.24 10.44
N THR A 201 9.73 22.67 11.57
CA THR A 201 8.92 21.77 12.41
C THR A 201 8.37 22.56 13.59
N GLU A 202 7.56 21.94 14.45
CA GLU A 202 7.10 22.59 15.70
C GLU A 202 8.25 23.05 16.61
N SER A 203 9.44 22.48 16.45
CA SER A 203 10.54 22.60 17.39
C SER A 203 11.77 23.37 16.88
N TRP A 204 11.95 23.52 15.56
CA TRP A 204 13.03 24.33 14.97
C TRP A 204 12.85 24.56 13.46
N THR A 205 13.52 25.60 12.96
CA THR A 205 13.75 25.87 11.53
C THR A 205 14.71 24.85 10.92
N LEU A 206 14.32 24.29 9.79
CA LEU A 206 15.09 23.29 9.04
C LEU A 206 15.94 23.95 7.95
N ASP A 207 15.32 24.83 7.16
CA ASP A 207 15.95 25.52 6.04
C ASP A 207 15.19 26.80 5.69
N ALA A 208 15.81 27.68 4.92
CA ALA A 208 15.23 28.95 4.50
C ALA A 208 15.70 29.36 3.10
N ASP A 209 14.79 29.98 2.36
CA ASP A 209 15.00 30.53 1.02
C ASP A 209 14.24 31.86 0.88
N HIS A 210 14.12 32.39 -0.34
CA HIS A 210 13.49 33.66 -0.68
C HIS A 210 12.85 33.61 -2.07
N GLY A 211 11.95 34.56 -2.35
CA GLY A 211 11.28 34.64 -3.65
C GLY A 211 10.04 33.74 -3.79
N HIS A 212 9.50 33.71 -5.00
CA HIS A 212 8.20 33.09 -5.30
C HIS A 212 8.22 31.57 -5.41
N ARG A 213 9.41 30.98 -5.54
CA ARG A 213 9.64 29.54 -5.68
C ARG A 213 10.75 29.18 -4.71
N SER A 214 10.58 28.09 -3.97
CA SER A 214 11.58 27.67 -2.98
C SER A 214 11.73 26.16 -2.96
N THR A 215 12.99 25.74 -2.81
CA THR A 215 13.38 24.35 -2.56
C THR A 215 14.06 24.31 -1.21
N LEU A 216 13.41 23.69 -0.22
CA LEU A 216 13.81 23.74 1.19
C LEU A 216 14.21 22.34 1.66
N GLU A 217 15.44 22.15 2.11
CA GLU A 217 15.95 20.84 2.55
C GLU A 217 15.57 20.53 4.01
N TYR A 218 15.42 19.25 4.32
CA TYR A 218 15.37 18.77 5.69
C TYR A 218 16.30 17.57 5.87
N ARG A 219 16.85 17.42 7.08
CA ARG A 219 17.78 16.34 7.39
C ARG A 219 17.56 15.78 8.78
N ARG A 220 17.85 14.48 8.94
CA ARG A 220 17.82 13.74 10.21
C ARG A 220 16.49 13.86 10.95
N LEU A 221 15.38 13.90 10.22
CA LEU A 221 14.05 13.83 10.82
C LEU A 221 13.79 12.41 11.37
N SER A 222 12.88 12.31 12.34
CA SER A 222 12.45 11.02 12.89
C SER A 222 11.00 11.09 13.40
N GLY A 223 10.30 9.96 13.43
CA GLY A 223 8.93 9.90 13.94
C GLY A 223 7.91 10.69 13.11
N ALA A 224 6.83 11.12 13.77
CA ALA A 224 5.79 11.93 13.13
C ALA A 224 6.22 13.41 13.09
N GLN A 225 6.01 14.05 11.95
CA GLN A 225 6.45 15.41 11.64
C GLN A 225 5.29 16.22 11.07
N ASN A 226 5.26 17.51 11.42
CA ASN A 226 4.42 18.48 10.75
C ASN A 226 5.33 19.51 10.05
N LEU A 227 5.57 19.30 8.75
CA LEU A 227 6.41 20.17 7.93
C LEU A 227 5.62 21.42 7.59
N THR A 228 6.04 22.57 8.11
CA THR A 228 5.35 23.85 7.90
C THR A 228 6.26 24.77 7.09
N VAL A 229 5.75 25.30 5.99
CA VAL A 229 6.39 26.35 5.21
C VAL A 229 5.74 27.67 5.58
N GLU A 230 6.57 28.66 5.91
CA GLU A 230 6.16 30.01 6.27
C GLU A 230 6.79 31.01 5.28
N ALA A 231 5.97 31.72 4.53
CA ALA A 231 6.43 32.78 3.63
C ALA A 231 6.08 34.16 4.21
N THR A 232 7.08 35.02 4.35
CA THR A 232 6.89 36.41 4.77
C THR A 232 7.04 37.33 3.57
N VAL A 233 5.96 38.03 3.26
CA VAL A 233 5.90 39.04 2.20
C VAL A 233 6.09 40.41 2.83
N THR A 234 6.96 41.23 2.25
CA THR A 234 7.16 42.62 2.66
C THR A 234 6.79 43.54 1.51
N ALA A 235 6.02 44.58 1.79
CA ALA A 235 5.72 45.66 0.84
C ALA A 235 6.04 47.01 1.46
N ARG A 236 6.77 47.83 0.70
CA ARG A 236 7.12 49.21 1.05
C ARG A 236 6.53 50.14 0.01
N LEU A 237 5.65 51.03 0.46
CA LEU A 237 5.08 52.07 -0.39
C LEU A 237 5.90 53.36 -0.26
N ARG A 238 5.90 54.17 -1.31
CA ARG A 238 6.33 55.56 -1.29
C ARG A 238 5.08 56.41 -1.23
N HIS A 239 4.93 57.17 -0.15
CA HIS A 239 3.87 58.15 0.01
C HIS A 239 4.48 59.54 -0.14
N GLU A 240 4.01 60.29 -1.13
CA GLU A 240 4.45 61.66 -1.40
C GLU A 240 3.31 62.62 -1.09
N THR A 241 3.48 63.41 -0.02
CA THR A 241 2.55 64.46 0.36
C THR A 241 3.06 65.79 -0.19
N ARG A 242 2.25 66.43 -1.04
CA ARG A 242 2.53 67.75 -1.59
C ARG A 242 1.61 68.79 -0.98
N THR A 243 2.18 69.81 -0.36
CA THR A 243 1.42 70.91 0.27
C THR A 243 1.69 72.21 -0.49
N CYS A 244 0.62 72.87 -0.95
CA CYS A 244 0.73 74.15 -1.64
C CYS A 244 0.82 75.29 -0.62
N THR A 245 1.81 76.17 -0.77
CA THR A 245 2.01 77.30 0.16
C THR A 245 0.98 78.42 -0.02
N ASP A 246 0.37 78.53 -1.19
CA ASP A 246 -0.66 79.54 -1.50
C ASP A 246 -1.71 78.97 -2.46
N TYR A 247 -2.76 78.34 -1.89
CA TYR A 247 -3.78 77.64 -2.66
C TYR A 247 -5.02 78.50 -2.90
N ASN A 248 -5.35 78.72 -4.17
CA ASN A 248 -6.57 79.41 -4.55
C ASN A 248 -7.73 78.41 -4.72
N SER A 249 -8.59 78.33 -3.70
CA SER A 249 -9.75 77.45 -3.68
C SER A 249 -10.83 77.79 -4.72
N THR A 250 -10.82 78.99 -5.29
CA THR A 250 -11.83 79.45 -6.26
C THR A 250 -11.57 78.90 -7.65
N ILE A 251 -10.31 78.83 -8.06
CA ILE A 251 -9.88 78.30 -9.37
C ILE A 251 -9.27 76.89 -9.28
N GLY A 252 -9.13 76.35 -8.06
CA GLY A 252 -8.60 75.00 -7.83
C GLY A 252 -7.10 74.87 -8.13
N SER A 253 -6.34 75.96 -8.02
CA SER A 253 -4.93 76.02 -8.43
C SER A 253 -4.01 76.44 -7.30
N CYS A 254 -2.78 75.95 -7.34
CA CYS A 254 -1.70 76.46 -6.51
C CYS A 254 -1.09 77.68 -7.19
N GLU A 255 -1.05 78.82 -6.49
CA GLU A 255 -0.41 80.06 -6.94
C GLU A 255 1.02 80.19 -6.37
N GLY A 256 1.31 79.46 -5.28
CA GLY A 256 2.63 79.35 -4.66
C GLY A 256 3.48 78.18 -5.15
N SER A 257 4.40 77.71 -4.31
CA SER A 257 5.20 76.51 -4.55
C SER A 257 4.57 75.28 -3.88
N TRP A 258 4.87 74.10 -4.42
CA TRP A 258 4.60 72.83 -3.75
C TRP A 258 5.78 72.43 -2.88
N GLU A 259 5.53 72.24 -1.59
CA GLU A 259 6.45 71.56 -0.67
C GLU A 259 6.16 70.07 -0.70
N THR A 260 7.21 69.24 -0.74
CA THR A 260 7.09 67.79 -0.87
C THR A 260 7.69 67.10 0.35
N GLU A 261 6.88 66.30 1.03
CA GLU A 261 7.30 65.34 2.06
C GLU A 261 7.15 63.92 1.50
N ILE A 262 8.14 63.07 1.77
CA ILE A 262 8.13 61.67 1.33
C ILE A 262 8.31 60.78 2.56
N ASP A 263 7.36 59.88 2.78
CA ASP A 263 7.45 58.81 3.76
C ASP A 263 7.37 57.43 3.07
N TYR A 264 7.74 56.40 3.84
CA TYR A 264 7.81 55.04 3.34
C TYR A 264 7.12 54.05 4.27
N PRO A 265 5.80 53.92 4.20
CA PRO A 265 5.06 52.93 4.96
C PRO A 265 5.50 51.52 4.55
N THR A 266 5.74 50.65 5.54
CA THR A 266 6.13 49.25 5.32
C THR A 266 5.14 48.34 6.05
N GLU A 267 4.78 47.25 5.38
CA GLU A 267 3.97 46.18 5.95
C GLU A 267 4.64 44.83 5.69
N GLN A 268 4.42 43.90 6.63
CA GLN A 268 4.77 42.49 6.49
C GLN A 268 3.54 41.62 6.73
N VAL A 269 3.35 40.62 5.89
CA VAL A 269 2.31 39.58 6.03
C VAL A 269 2.97 38.22 5.93
N THR A 270 2.60 37.33 6.84
CA THR A 270 3.12 35.96 6.90
C THR A 270 2.00 35.00 6.53
N ALA A 271 2.27 34.11 5.58
CA ALA A 271 1.38 33.02 5.18
C ALA A 271 2.03 31.67 5.46
N THR A 272 1.21 30.66 5.79
CA THR A 272 1.69 29.33 6.16
C THR A 272 0.94 28.21 5.45
N ASP A 273 1.65 27.15 5.07
CA ASP A 273 1.08 25.86 4.65
C ASP A 273 1.80 24.72 5.38
N SER A 274 1.07 23.65 5.71
CA SER A 274 1.62 22.53 6.48
C SER A 274 1.24 21.17 5.91
N ARG A 275 2.14 20.20 6.05
CA ARG A 275 1.92 18.81 5.67
C ARG A 275 2.40 17.88 6.78
N HIS A 276 1.48 17.04 7.23
CA HIS A 276 1.80 15.95 8.13
C HIS A 276 2.48 14.79 7.40
N ALA A 277 3.55 14.25 7.97
CA ALA A 277 4.27 13.11 7.44
C ALA A 277 4.86 12.24 8.57
N VAL A 278 5.12 10.97 8.28
CA VAL A 278 5.81 10.05 9.18
C VAL A 278 7.12 9.64 8.54
N VAL A 279 8.22 9.83 9.26
CA VAL A 279 9.54 9.40 8.78
C VAL A 279 9.60 7.88 8.78
N SER A 280 9.88 7.30 7.62
CA SER A 280 10.10 5.87 7.41
C SER A 280 11.59 5.56 7.43
N GLN A 281 11.99 4.67 8.34
CA GLN A 281 13.34 4.11 8.41
C GLN A 281 13.24 2.59 8.48
N ILE A 282 14.26 1.91 7.95
CA ILE A 282 14.39 0.46 8.13
C ILE A 282 14.98 0.25 9.51
N ASP A 283 14.27 -0.53 10.33
CA ASP A 283 14.70 -0.88 11.67
C ASP A 283 15.36 -2.24 11.56
N ASP A 284 16.70 -2.25 11.41
CA ASP A 284 17.47 -3.48 11.34
C ASP A 284 17.34 -4.26 12.67
N ARG A 285 16.44 -5.24 12.67
CA ARG A 285 16.25 -6.18 13.77
C ARG A 285 16.96 -7.51 13.52
N GLY A 286 17.83 -7.57 12.52
CA GLY A 286 18.57 -8.75 12.14
C GLY A 286 17.73 -9.83 11.46
N GLY A 287 18.34 -11.00 11.37
CA GLY A 287 17.70 -12.22 10.92
C GLY A 287 18.41 -13.44 11.49
N LYS A 288 17.79 -14.61 11.29
CA LYS A 288 18.41 -15.90 11.59
C LYS A 288 18.33 -16.84 10.39
N ARG A 289 19.39 -17.59 10.18
CA ARG A 289 19.47 -18.67 9.19
C ARG A 289 19.58 -20.01 9.88
N VAL A 290 19.01 -21.04 9.27
CA VAL A 290 19.22 -22.44 9.64
C VAL A 290 19.56 -23.26 8.39
N THR A 291 20.34 -24.32 8.58
CA THR A 291 20.51 -25.40 7.59
C THR A 291 19.71 -26.62 8.01
N PHE A 292 19.50 -27.58 7.11
CA PHE A 292 18.78 -28.82 7.42
C PHE A 292 19.74 -30.02 7.36
N GLU A 293 19.67 -30.92 8.35
CA GLU A 293 20.59 -32.06 8.45
C GLU A 293 20.35 -33.11 7.34
N ASN A 294 19.07 -33.38 7.03
CA ASN A 294 18.68 -34.29 5.96
C ASN A 294 19.15 -33.82 4.58
N ASP A 295 19.21 -32.50 4.37
CA ASP A 295 19.57 -31.90 3.11
C ASP A 295 20.36 -30.59 3.30
N PRO A 296 21.70 -30.65 3.18
CA PRO A 296 22.56 -29.49 3.40
C PRO A 296 22.44 -28.42 2.30
N THR A 297 21.72 -28.67 1.19
CA THR A 297 21.43 -27.62 0.20
C THR A 297 20.22 -26.77 0.62
N HIS A 298 19.43 -27.25 1.58
CA HIS A 298 18.29 -26.51 2.08
C HIS A 298 18.73 -25.48 3.11
N THR A 299 18.22 -24.27 2.96
CA THR A 299 18.46 -23.16 3.87
C THR A 299 17.14 -22.50 4.24
N GLY A 300 16.89 -22.37 5.55
CA GLY A 300 15.77 -21.60 6.09
C GLY A 300 16.27 -20.25 6.59
N VAL A 301 15.57 -19.17 6.31
CA VAL A 301 15.93 -17.83 6.75
C VAL A 301 14.72 -17.08 7.29
N VAL A 302 14.88 -16.45 8.44
CA VAL A 302 13.97 -15.46 8.99
C VAL A 302 14.60 -14.08 8.88
N ILE A 303 13.85 -13.15 8.30
CA ILE A 303 14.27 -11.75 8.13
C ILE A 303 13.29 -10.88 8.92
N HIS A 304 13.81 -9.93 9.69
CA HIS A 304 13.02 -8.98 10.46
C HIS A 304 13.23 -7.54 9.96
N PRO A 305 12.56 -7.11 8.87
CA PRO A 305 12.66 -5.74 8.37
C PRO A 305 12.30 -4.65 9.39
N GLY A 306 11.51 -4.99 10.42
CA GLY A 306 11.10 -4.06 11.49
C GLY A 306 10.14 -2.94 11.05
N THR A 307 9.99 -2.72 9.75
CA THR A 307 9.21 -1.64 9.13
C THR A 307 8.38 -2.15 7.93
N ARG A 308 7.69 -1.23 7.25
CA ARG A 308 7.04 -1.51 5.96
C ARG A 308 8.08 -1.54 4.86
N TRP A 309 8.13 -2.63 4.11
CA TRP A 309 9.11 -2.87 3.06
C TRP A 309 8.41 -3.18 1.73
N ALA A 310 9.00 -2.72 0.63
CA ALA A 310 8.53 -2.96 -0.73
C ALA A 310 9.12 -4.25 -1.33
N ALA A 311 10.40 -4.51 -1.04
CA ALA A 311 11.10 -5.69 -1.53
C ALA A 311 12.22 -6.13 -0.59
N ILE A 312 12.63 -7.39 -0.68
CA ILE A 312 13.85 -7.92 -0.05
C ILE A 312 14.66 -8.63 -1.14
N ASP A 313 15.89 -8.18 -1.34
CA ASP A 313 16.85 -8.80 -2.24
C ASP A 313 17.69 -9.82 -1.49
N VAL A 314 17.80 -11.01 -2.08
CA VAL A 314 18.59 -12.13 -1.61
C VAL A 314 19.58 -12.49 -2.71
N GLY A 315 20.88 -12.36 -2.43
CA GLY A 315 21.90 -12.49 -3.46
C GLY A 315 21.71 -11.48 -4.61
N SER A 316 22.10 -11.87 -5.83
CA SER A 316 22.07 -10.97 -6.99
C SER A 316 20.77 -10.99 -7.80
N ASN A 317 20.02 -12.09 -7.75
CA ASN A 317 18.96 -12.37 -8.73
C ASN A 317 17.60 -12.70 -8.10
N VAL A 318 17.52 -12.78 -6.77
CA VAL A 318 16.30 -13.21 -6.08
C VAL A 318 15.70 -12.04 -5.31
N ARG A 319 14.42 -11.76 -5.58
CA ARG A 319 13.69 -10.65 -4.95
C ARG A 319 12.35 -11.13 -4.44
N LEU A 320 12.17 -11.06 -3.13
CA LEU A 320 10.86 -11.17 -2.48
C LEU A 320 10.13 -9.85 -2.63
N ARG A 321 8.83 -9.90 -2.93
CA ARG A 321 8.00 -8.71 -3.06
C ARG A 321 7.10 -8.57 -1.85
N GLY A 322 7.03 -7.35 -1.32
CA GLY A 322 6.02 -6.98 -0.36
C GLY A 322 4.65 -6.86 -1.03
N ASN A 323 3.62 -6.63 -0.21
CA ASN A 323 2.24 -6.53 -0.67
C ASN A 323 1.96 -5.27 -1.50
N TRP A 324 2.92 -4.35 -1.55
CA TRP A 324 2.72 -3.00 -2.05
C TRP A 324 2.94 -2.94 -3.56
N ARG A 325 2.06 -2.20 -4.20
CA ARG A 325 2.29 -1.61 -5.51
C ARG A 325 2.10 -0.11 -5.43
N PHE A 326 2.76 0.58 -6.33
CA PHE A 326 2.84 2.03 -6.31
C PHE A 326 2.14 2.60 -7.53
N TYR A 327 1.51 3.75 -7.37
CA TYR A 327 0.96 4.52 -8.50
C TYR A 327 1.18 5.99 -8.23
N SER A 328 1.11 6.81 -9.26
CA SER A 328 1.22 8.26 -9.13
C SER A 328 -0.06 8.92 -9.61
N ALA A 329 -0.45 10.02 -8.99
CA ALA A 329 -1.62 10.80 -9.38
C ALA A 329 -1.34 12.29 -9.16
N GLY A 330 -2.10 13.15 -9.85
CA GLY A 330 -2.09 14.58 -9.61
C GLY A 330 -2.53 14.94 -8.19
N VAL A 331 -2.06 16.08 -7.69
CA VAL A 331 -2.48 16.59 -6.38
C VAL A 331 -3.73 17.47 -6.53
N ASP A 332 -4.77 17.15 -5.75
CA ASP A 332 -6.01 17.92 -5.70
C ASP A 332 -5.80 19.42 -5.42
N GLY A 333 -6.48 20.27 -6.20
CA GLY A 333 -6.42 21.72 -6.06
C GLY A 333 -5.34 22.39 -6.91
N TRP A 334 -4.54 21.61 -7.64
CA TRP A 334 -3.50 22.08 -8.56
C TRP A 334 -3.89 21.98 -10.03
N GLN A 335 -5.13 21.62 -10.36
CA GLN A 335 -5.58 21.57 -11.76
C GLN A 335 -5.78 22.97 -12.35
N THR A 336 -6.08 23.96 -11.49
CA THR A 336 -6.42 25.33 -11.88
C THR A 336 -5.60 26.35 -11.07
N MET A 337 -5.00 27.31 -11.78
CA MET A 337 -4.45 28.52 -11.19
C MET A 337 -5.47 29.65 -11.27
N VAL A 338 -5.51 30.46 -10.21
CA VAL A 338 -6.41 31.60 -10.07
C VAL A 338 -5.56 32.86 -10.05
N SER A 339 -5.76 33.75 -11.02
CA SER A 339 -5.13 35.08 -11.02
C SER A 339 -6.11 36.13 -10.51
N ARG A 340 -5.69 36.96 -9.56
CA ARG A 340 -6.51 38.01 -8.95
C ARG A 340 -5.85 39.36 -9.08
N THR A 341 -6.61 40.35 -9.55
CA THR A 341 -6.26 41.77 -9.50
C THR A 341 -7.16 42.47 -8.48
N ALA A 342 -7.11 43.81 -8.41
CA ALA A 342 -8.04 44.58 -7.58
C ALA A 342 -9.52 44.41 -8.01
N THR A 343 -9.79 44.12 -9.28
CA THR A 343 -11.14 44.13 -9.87
C THR A 343 -11.54 42.81 -10.49
N ASP A 344 -10.56 41.99 -10.90
CA ASP A 344 -10.80 40.84 -11.75
C ASP A 344 -10.26 39.56 -11.11
N THR A 345 -10.90 38.45 -11.46
CA THR A 345 -10.44 37.10 -11.12
C THR A 345 -10.55 36.23 -12.36
N THR A 346 -9.44 35.67 -12.80
CA THR A 346 -9.38 34.74 -13.93
C THR A 346 -8.94 33.37 -13.45
N ARG A 347 -9.36 32.32 -14.17
CA ARG A 347 -9.00 30.93 -13.91
C ARG A 347 -8.42 30.33 -15.18
N THR A 348 -7.27 29.68 -15.06
CA THR A 348 -6.57 29.02 -16.16
C THR A 348 -6.10 27.65 -15.73
N ASN A 349 -5.78 26.79 -16.71
CA ASN A 349 -5.07 25.55 -16.41
C ASN A 349 -3.79 25.87 -15.64
N SER A 350 -3.48 25.05 -14.65
CA SER A 350 -2.34 25.31 -13.79
C SER A 350 -1.02 25.21 -14.55
N SER A 351 -0.11 26.13 -14.32
CA SER A 351 1.28 26.06 -14.80
C SER A 351 2.15 25.11 -13.98
N VAL A 352 1.68 24.69 -12.79
CA VAL A 352 2.36 23.75 -11.89
C VAL A 352 1.37 22.64 -11.56
N ARG A 353 1.69 21.40 -11.93
CA ARG A 353 0.87 20.21 -11.71
C ARG A 353 1.68 19.18 -10.94
N PRO A 354 1.79 19.29 -9.61
CA PRO A 354 2.53 18.32 -8.84
C PRO A 354 1.85 16.96 -8.89
N ALA A 355 2.69 15.92 -8.91
CA ALA A 355 2.31 14.53 -8.82
C ALA A 355 2.72 13.95 -7.46
N GLN A 356 1.96 12.97 -6.99
CA GLN A 356 2.17 12.29 -5.72
C GLN A 356 2.27 10.78 -5.92
N LEU A 357 3.33 10.17 -5.38
CA LEU A 357 3.42 8.72 -5.31
C LEU A 357 2.56 8.17 -4.16
N HIS A 358 1.80 7.13 -4.46
CA HIS A 358 0.93 6.39 -3.56
C HIS A 358 1.34 4.92 -3.48
N ALA A 359 1.02 4.26 -2.37
CA ALA A 359 1.22 2.83 -2.18
C ALA A 359 -0.09 2.16 -1.72
N ILE A 360 -0.42 1.03 -2.35
CA ILE A 360 -1.62 0.24 -2.07
C ILE A 360 -1.28 -1.24 -1.93
N PRO A 361 -1.99 -1.98 -1.05
CA PRO A 361 -1.84 -3.42 -0.96
C PRO A 361 -2.62 -4.08 -2.11
N THR A 362 -1.92 -4.74 -3.03
CA THR A 362 -2.54 -5.52 -4.11
C THR A 362 -2.53 -7.02 -3.83
N GLN A 363 -1.87 -7.44 -2.75
CA GLN A 363 -1.82 -8.83 -2.30
C GLN A 363 -2.07 -8.95 -0.80
N LYS A 364 -2.65 -10.09 -0.39
CA LYS A 364 -2.96 -10.36 1.02
C LYS A 364 -1.72 -10.61 1.87
N ARG A 365 -0.65 -11.11 1.25
CA ARG A 365 0.63 -11.49 1.87
C ARG A 365 1.76 -11.19 0.88
N PRO A 366 3.02 -11.13 1.37
CA PRO A 366 4.19 -11.04 0.49
C PRO A 366 4.23 -12.24 -0.45
N ASP A 367 4.82 -12.03 -1.61
CA ASP A 367 4.89 -13.04 -2.66
C ASP A 367 6.27 -13.12 -3.30
N MET A 368 6.47 -14.23 -4.00
CA MET A 368 7.63 -14.44 -4.86
C MET A 368 7.12 -14.36 -6.31
N PRO A 369 7.55 -13.37 -7.11
CA PRO A 369 7.14 -13.28 -8.51
C PRO A 369 7.62 -14.52 -9.28
N SER A 370 6.69 -15.28 -9.86
CA SER A 370 7.05 -16.40 -10.75
C SER A 370 7.71 -15.86 -12.01
N GLU A 371 8.85 -16.40 -12.43
CA GLU A 371 9.29 -16.23 -13.81
C GLU A 371 8.25 -16.88 -14.74
N ALA A 372 8.01 -16.27 -15.90
CA ALA A 372 6.91 -16.63 -16.82
C ALA A 372 7.11 -17.97 -17.55
N THR A 373 8.09 -18.79 -17.15
CA THR A 373 8.27 -20.15 -17.65
C THR A 373 7.57 -21.12 -16.71
N GLU A 374 6.52 -21.78 -17.20
CA GLU A 374 5.64 -22.70 -16.43
C GLU A 374 6.39 -23.81 -15.66
N ASP A 375 7.66 -24.06 -15.97
CA ASP A 375 8.46 -25.17 -15.41
C ASP A 375 9.55 -24.75 -14.40
N ALA A 376 9.74 -23.45 -14.11
CA ALA A 376 10.80 -23.01 -13.20
C ALA A 376 10.29 -22.95 -11.75
N GLU A 377 10.80 -23.84 -10.88
CA GLU A 377 10.51 -23.76 -9.46
C GLU A 377 11.06 -22.47 -8.83
N PRO A 378 10.27 -21.79 -7.98
CA PRO A 378 10.69 -20.56 -7.32
C PRO A 378 11.94 -20.82 -6.44
N PRO A 379 13.00 -20.00 -6.51
CA PRO A 379 14.21 -20.20 -5.70
C PRO A 379 13.97 -20.06 -4.19
N LEU A 380 12.83 -19.47 -3.80
CA LEU A 380 12.39 -19.29 -2.42
C LEU A 380 10.92 -19.70 -2.26
N VAL A 381 10.64 -20.40 -1.19
CA VAL A 381 9.29 -20.70 -0.69
C VAL A 381 9.05 -19.87 0.56
N ILE A 382 7.93 -19.12 0.59
CA ILE A 382 7.53 -18.39 1.79
C ILE A 382 6.83 -19.36 2.74
N GLU A 383 7.48 -19.67 3.85
CA GLU A 383 6.94 -20.55 4.90
C GLU A 383 5.91 -19.82 5.75
N GLU A 384 6.22 -18.57 6.14
CA GLU A 384 5.32 -17.73 6.90
C GLU A 384 5.66 -16.25 6.73
N ALA A 385 4.63 -15.40 6.75
CA ALA A 385 4.79 -13.96 6.87
C ALA A 385 3.87 -13.47 7.99
N TRP A 386 4.44 -12.84 9.02
CA TRP A 386 3.68 -12.43 10.19
C TRP A 386 3.84 -10.94 10.51
N GLY A 387 2.78 -10.40 11.10
CA GLY A 387 2.64 -9.01 11.44
C GLY A 387 1.17 -8.67 11.70
N SER A 388 0.85 -7.39 11.69
CA SER A 388 -0.51 -6.91 11.90
C SER A 388 -1.40 -7.12 10.66
N LYS A 389 -2.64 -7.58 10.87
CA LYS A 389 -3.66 -7.62 9.83
C LYS A 389 -4.37 -6.28 9.72
N HIS A 390 -4.59 -5.82 8.50
CA HIS A 390 -5.25 -4.55 8.18
C HIS A 390 -6.34 -4.77 7.13
N ALA A 391 -7.34 -3.88 7.16
CA ALA A 391 -8.32 -3.78 6.07
C ALA A 391 -7.68 -3.14 4.84
N GLY A 392 -8.12 -3.56 3.66
CA GLY A 392 -7.78 -2.94 2.38
C GLY A 392 -8.35 -1.54 2.24
N PRO A 393 -7.72 -0.67 1.45
CA PRO A 393 -8.29 0.62 1.11
C PRO A 393 -9.34 0.52 -0.01
N SER A 394 -10.31 1.42 0.03
CA SER A 394 -11.16 1.75 -1.12
C SER A 394 -10.55 2.94 -1.87
N LEU A 395 -10.39 2.81 -3.18
CA LEU A 395 -9.88 3.89 -4.04
C LEU A 395 -11.04 4.65 -4.71
N SER A 396 -10.75 5.84 -5.26
CA SER A 396 -11.67 6.54 -6.16
C SER A 396 -11.99 5.64 -7.35
N SER A 397 -13.19 5.78 -7.93
CA SER A 397 -13.55 5.08 -9.18
C SER A 397 -12.69 5.51 -10.37
N GLU A 398 -11.95 6.61 -10.25
CA GLU A 398 -10.98 7.08 -11.24
C GLU A 398 -9.69 6.27 -11.20
N ILE A 399 -9.35 5.63 -10.07
CA ILE A 399 -8.13 4.81 -9.97
C ILE A 399 -8.47 3.35 -10.30
N ALA A 400 -8.05 2.87 -11.47
CA ALA A 400 -8.31 1.54 -11.99
C ALA A 400 -7.30 0.47 -11.53
N ILE A 401 -6.85 0.53 -10.28
CA ILE A 401 -5.90 -0.46 -9.72
C ILE A 401 -6.60 -1.36 -8.69
N PRO A 402 -6.54 -2.70 -8.84
CA PRO A 402 -7.16 -3.61 -7.89
C PRO A 402 -6.49 -3.58 -6.52
N THR A 403 -7.29 -3.55 -5.46
CA THR A 403 -6.86 -3.70 -4.06
C THR A 403 -7.42 -4.98 -3.45
N VAL A 404 -6.86 -5.41 -2.31
CA VAL A 404 -7.37 -6.57 -1.54
C VAL A 404 -8.16 -6.12 -0.32
N ASP A 405 -9.27 -6.80 0.00
CA ASP A 405 -10.11 -6.47 1.17
C ASP A 405 -9.39 -6.48 2.52
N ASN A 406 -8.35 -7.32 2.65
CA ASN A 406 -7.51 -7.40 3.82
C ASN A 406 -6.11 -7.85 3.44
N TYR A 407 -5.13 -7.44 4.22
CA TYR A 407 -3.74 -7.80 4.01
C TYR A 407 -2.98 -7.92 5.35
N THR A 408 -1.88 -8.67 5.32
CA THR A 408 -0.94 -8.76 6.45
C THR A 408 0.22 -7.82 6.19
N ASN A 409 0.35 -6.76 6.99
CA ASN A 409 1.55 -5.93 6.99
C ASN A 409 2.66 -6.71 7.70
N ALA A 410 3.43 -7.49 6.93
CA ALA A 410 4.44 -8.39 7.44
C ALA A 410 5.67 -7.60 7.91
N THR A 411 5.93 -7.63 9.22
CA THR A 411 7.16 -7.07 9.81
C THR A 411 8.26 -8.11 9.94
N SER A 412 7.96 -9.36 9.57
CA SER A 412 8.89 -10.48 9.56
C SER A 412 8.42 -11.55 8.57
N ILE A 413 9.38 -12.25 7.98
CA ILE A 413 9.13 -13.30 7.00
C ILE A 413 10.09 -14.47 7.22
N ALA A 414 9.58 -15.69 7.11
CA ALA A 414 10.36 -16.91 7.04
C ALA A 414 10.28 -17.46 5.61
N VAL A 415 11.45 -17.71 5.03
CA VAL A 415 11.59 -18.29 3.69
C VAL A 415 12.50 -19.51 3.75
N ARG A 416 12.24 -20.47 2.86
CA ARG A 416 13.09 -21.63 2.63
C ARG A 416 13.59 -21.62 1.20
N SER A 417 14.84 -22.02 1.00
CA SER A 417 15.40 -22.30 -0.31
C SER A 417 15.91 -23.73 -0.35
N GLU A 418 15.72 -24.38 -1.48
CA GLU A 418 16.22 -25.73 -1.75
C GLU A 418 17.41 -25.69 -2.72
N THR A 419 17.63 -24.54 -3.36
CA THR A 419 18.60 -24.34 -4.45
C THR A 419 19.70 -23.34 -4.14
N LEU A 420 19.47 -22.37 -3.24
CA LEU A 420 20.44 -21.35 -2.89
C LEU A 420 21.34 -21.79 -1.73
N PRO A 421 22.67 -21.63 -1.83
CA PRO A 421 23.57 -21.97 -0.74
C PRO A 421 23.39 -21.01 0.44
N ALA A 422 23.59 -21.52 1.64
CA ALA A 422 23.42 -20.79 2.90
C ALA A 422 24.11 -19.41 2.93
N ALA A 423 25.31 -19.29 2.36
CA ALA A 423 26.09 -18.05 2.29
C ALA A 423 25.40 -16.92 1.50
N THR A 424 24.46 -17.26 0.59
CA THR A 424 23.66 -16.25 -0.15
C THR A 424 22.81 -15.39 0.78
N PHE A 425 22.54 -15.92 1.97
CA PHE A 425 21.69 -15.27 2.96
C PHE A 425 22.49 -14.64 4.10
N ASP A 426 23.84 -14.60 4.06
CA ASP A 426 24.63 -13.92 5.10
C ASP A 426 24.20 -12.45 5.26
N GLU A 427 23.83 -11.83 4.14
CA GLU A 427 23.31 -10.48 4.07
C GLU A 427 22.11 -10.42 3.11
N VAL A 428 21.09 -9.65 3.48
CA VAL A 428 19.91 -9.40 2.65
C VAL A 428 19.63 -7.91 2.59
N THR A 429 19.25 -7.39 1.42
CA THR A 429 18.95 -5.96 1.28
C THR A 429 17.46 -5.73 1.32
N VAL A 430 16.98 -5.02 2.34
CA VAL A 430 15.58 -4.63 2.48
C VAL A 430 15.37 -3.26 1.84
N HIS A 431 14.33 -3.14 1.03
CA HIS A 431 13.90 -1.87 0.42
C HIS A 431 12.62 -1.39 1.06
N GLY A 432 12.59 -0.12 1.45
CA GLY A 432 11.42 0.54 2.04
C GLY A 432 10.35 0.90 1.02
N ILE A 433 9.24 1.46 1.51
CA ILE A 433 8.14 1.94 0.66
C ILE A 433 8.34 3.37 0.16
N VAL A 434 9.39 4.08 0.62
CA VAL A 434 9.78 5.40 0.11
C VAL A 434 11.06 5.24 -0.70
N ARG A 435 11.19 5.97 -1.82
CA ARG A 435 12.38 5.92 -2.68
C ARG A 435 13.64 6.29 -1.87
N GLY A 436 14.74 5.60 -2.15
CA GLY A 436 16.04 5.83 -1.50
C GLY A 436 16.18 5.15 -0.14
N GLN A 437 15.14 4.49 0.37
CA GLN A 437 15.19 3.73 1.60
C GLN A 437 15.64 2.28 1.33
N SER A 438 16.88 1.95 1.66
CA SER A 438 17.40 0.58 1.61
C SER A 438 18.44 0.34 2.69
N GLU A 439 18.42 -0.85 3.29
CA GLU A 439 19.36 -1.26 4.35
C GLU A 439 19.75 -2.72 4.13
N THR A 440 21.03 -3.03 4.33
CA THR A 440 21.53 -4.40 4.31
C THR A 440 21.50 -4.97 5.73
N ILE A 441 20.71 -6.02 5.92
CA ILE A 441 20.55 -6.72 7.19
C ILE A 441 21.46 -7.93 7.20
N SER A 442 22.32 -8.04 8.22
CA SER A 442 23.09 -9.26 8.46
C SER A 442 22.23 -10.34 9.11
N VAL A 443 22.35 -11.56 8.61
CA VAL A 443 21.61 -12.72 9.12
C VAL A 443 22.57 -13.60 9.90
N THR A 444 22.19 -13.92 11.14
CA THR A 444 22.99 -14.75 12.04
C THR A 444 22.74 -16.24 11.79
N ASP A 445 23.79 -17.06 11.86
CA ASP A 445 23.63 -18.51 11.84
C ASP A 445 23.07 -18.99 13.18
N ASN A 446 21.93 -19.69 13.12
CA ASN A 446 21.22 -20.23 14.28
C ASN A 446 21.30 -21.77 14.34
N GLY A 447 22.21 -22.37 13.56
CA GLY A 447 22.50 -23.80 13.59
C GLY A 447 21.69 -24.62 12.60
N THR A 448 21.57 -25.90 12.90
CA THR A 448 21.01 -26.90 11.98
C THR A 448 19.72 -27.47 12.55
N VAL A 449 18.68 -27.55 11.72
CA VAL A 449 17.47 -28.32 11.96
C VAL A 449 17.83 -29.79 11.92
N ARG A 450 17.77 -30.42 13.10
CA ARG A 450 18.24 -31.80 13.31
C ARG A 450 17.18 -32.79 12.90
N ASP A 451 17.63 -33.92 12.37
CA ASP A 451 16.73 -34.98 11.99
C ASP A 451 16.18 -35.74 13.18
N THR A 452 14.92 -36.15 13.05
CA THR A 452 14.27 -36.98 14.06
C THR A 452 13.85 -38.32 13.48
N THR A 453 13.81 -39.32 14.33
CA THR A 453 13.28 -40.65 14.04
C THR A 453 12.08 -40.89 14.94
N LEU A 454 10.96 -41.25 14.34
CA LEU A 454 9.75 -41.69 15.02
C LEU A 454 9.69 -43.22 14.98
N GLU A 455 9.48 -43.85 16.13
CA GLU A 455 9.24 -45.28 16.24
C GLU A 455 7.89 -45.53 16.91
N LEU A 456 7.03 -46.28 16.22
CA LEU A 456 5.66 -46.56 16.63
C LEU A 456 5.51 -48.02 17.10
N THR A 457 5.09 -48.20 18.35
CA THR A 457 4.85 -49.51 18.95
C THR A 457 3.39 -49.66 19.38
N VAL A 458 2.71 -50.70 18.89
CA VAL A 458 1.36 -51.06 19.35
C VAL A 458 1.48 -51.84 20.66
N LEU A 459 1.07 -51.22 21.76
CA LEU A 459 1.11 -51.84 23.09
C LEU A 459 -0.06 -52.82 23.26
N GLU A 460 -1.27 -52.40 22.89
CA GLU A 460 -2.48 -53.20 23.01
C GLU A 460 -3.43 -52.97 21.83
N ALA A 461 -4.05 -54.03 21.30
CA ALA A 461 -5.07 -53.93 20.27
C ALA A 461 -6.24 -54.89 20.58
N ASN A 462 -7.38 -54.33 20.99
CA ASN A 462 -8.56 -55.09 21.38
C ASN A 462 -9.82 -54.61 20.62
N SER A 463 -11.00 -55.08 21.01
CA SER A 463 -12.26 -54.69 20.35
C SER A 463 -12.74 -53.28 20.70
N SER A 464 -12.25 -52.71 21.82
CA SER A 464 -12.62 -51.37 22.31
C SER A 464 -11.67 -50.27 21.83
N GLY A 465 -10.47 -50.61 21.35
CA GLY A 465 -9.51 -49.62 20.89
C GLY A 465 -8.12 -50.19 20.66
N THR A 466 -7.16 -49.30 20.38
CA THR A 466 -5.73 -49.64 20.23
C THR A 466 -4.88 -48.62 20.98
N LEU A 467 -4.03 -49.10 21.88
CA LEU A 467 -3.09 -48.29 22.63
C LEU A 467 -1.74 -48.32 21.91
N VAL A 468 -1.24 -47.14 21.57
CA VAL A 468 -0.02 -46.97 20.77
C VAL A 468 0.96 -46.09 21.54
N GLN A 469 2.22 -46.50 21.57
CA GLN A 469 3.32 -45.70 22.06
C GLN A 469 4.16 -45.24 20.87
N ALA A 470 4.35 -43.93 20.79
CA ALA A 470 5.29 -43.30 19.89
C ALA A 470 6.53 -42.86 20.68
N THR A 471 7.71 -43.13 20.14
CA THR A 471 8.99 -42.67 20.68
C THR A 471 9.69 -41.83 19.61
N VAL A 472 10.09 -40.62 19.96
CA VAL A 472 10.78 -39.69 19.06
C VAL A 472 12.17 -39.42 19.60
N THR A 473 13.17 -39.66 18.75
CA THR A 473 14.59 -39.45 19.08
C THR A 473 15.26 -38.63 17.99
N GLU A 474 16.30 -37.88 18.35
CA GLU A 474 17.17 -37.24 17.39
C GLU A 474 18.00 -38.32 16.66
N THR A 475 18.00 -38.31 15.33
CA THR A 475 18.53 -39.42 14.51
C THR A 475 20.03 -39.65 14.73
N THR A 476 20.81 -38.57 14.88
CA THR A 476 22.27 -38.66 14.96
C THR A 476 22.77 -39.01 16.36
N THR A 477 22.14 -38.48 17.41
CA THR A 477 22.58 -38.67 18.81
C THR A 477 21.82 -39.78 19.54
N GLY A 478 20.59 -40.10 19.09
CA GLY A 478 19.66 -40.97 19.81
C GLY A 478 19.02 -40.32 21.04
N ASP A 479 19.24 -39.01 21.26
CA ASP A 479 18.70 -38.30 22.40
C ASP A 479 17.17 -38.15 22.28
N PRO A 480 16.42 -38.22 23.40
CA PRO A 480 14.97 -38.08 23.38
C PRO A 480 14.56 -36.66 23.01
N VAL A 481 13.62 -36.54 22.07
CA VAL A 481 13.06 -35.23 21.66
C VAL A 481 11.93 -34.85 22.60
N THR A 482 12.05 -33.71 23.30
CA THR A 482 11.09 -33.32 24.35
C THR A 482 10.06 -32.28 23.91
N THR A 483 10.11 -31.82 22.67
CA THR A 483 9.24 -30.75 22.14
C THR A 483 8.47 -31.20 20.90
N GLY A 484 7.31 -30.59 20.65
CA GLY A 484 6.42 -30.96 19.54
C GLY A 484 5.37 -31.97 19.96
N ARG A 485 4.74 -32.62 18.98
CA ARG A 485 3.66 -33.60 19.22
C ARG A 485 3.68 -34.72 18.19
N VAL A 486 3.08 -35.85 18.55
CA VAL A 486 2.82 -36.95 17.61
C VAL A 486 1.35 -36.94 17.26
N GLU A 487 1.05 -37.07 15.98
CA GLU A 487 -0.30 -37.13 15.42
C GLU A 487 -0.56 -38.52 14.83
N ILE A 488 -1.71 -39.10 15.16
CA ILE A 488 -2.19 -40.39 14.63
C ILE A 488 -3.68 -40.21 14.27
N GLY A 489 -3.96 -40.12 12.98
CA GLY A 489 -5.31 -39.78 12.51
C GLY A 489 -5.77 -38.42 13.05
N ASN A 490 -6.86 -38.41 13.83
CA ASN A 490 -7.39 -37.18 14.45
C ASN A 490 -6.94 -36.98 15.91
N GLN A 491 -6.05 -37.82 16.43
CA GLN A 491 -5.53 -37.71 17.78
C GLN A 491 -4.13 -37.13 17.77
N SER A 492 -3.81 -36.32 18.78
CA SER A 492 -2.47 -35.79 18.99
C SER A 492 -2.08 -35.88 20.45
N ALA A 493 -0.79 -36.10 20.72
CA ALA A 493 -0.24 -36.11 22.06
C ALA A 493 1.13 -35.44 22.10
N ALA A 494 1.38 -34.63 23.13
CA ALA A 494 2.68 -34.03 23.38
C ALA A 494 3.69 -35.07 23.88
N LEU A 495 4.96 -34.84 23.59
CA LEU A 495 6.06 -35.69 24.05
C LEU A 495 6.37 -35.41 25.53
N ASN A 496 6.72 -36.46 26.27
CA ASN A 496 7.22 -36.33 27.65
C ASN A 496 8.75 -36.14 27.68
N ALA A 497 9.32 -36.07 28.88
CA ALA A 497 10.76 -35.88 29.08
C ALA A 497 11.66 -37.01 28.53
N SER A 498 11.07 -38.15 28.16
CA SER A 498 11.76 -39.29 27.54
C SER A 498 11.48 -39.39 26.04
N GLY A 499 10.86 -38.37 25.44
CA GLY A 499 10.50 -38.37 24.02
C GLY A 499 9.39 -39.35 23.67
N MET A 500 8.52 -39.71 24.63
CA MET A 500 7.42 -40.64 24.40
C MET A 500 6.06 -39.95 24.43
N ALA A 501 5.16 -40.40 23.58
CA ALA A 501 3.74 -40.08 23.60
C ALA A 501 2.92 -41.38 23.55
N VAL A 502 1.84 -41.44 24.34
CA VAL A 502 0.91 -42.58 24.33
C VAL A 502 -0.45 -42.10 23.86
N LEU A 503 -1.00 -42.76 22.84
CA LEU A 503 -2.28 -42.42 22.22
C LEU A 503 -3.23 -43.62 22.30
N GLU A 504 -4.49 -43.36 22.67
CA GLU A 504 -5.55 -44.37 22.76
C GLU A 504 -6.56 -44.17 21.63
N LEU A 505 -6.45 -45.00 20.59
CA LEU A 505 -7.34 -44.96 19.44
C LEU A 505 -8.68 -45.63 19.78
N GLU A 506 -9.77 -44.87 19.76
CA GLU A 506 -11.13 -45.33 20.09
C GLU A 506 -11.66 -46.44 19.17
N LYS A 507 -11.05 -46.60 18.00
CA LYS A 507 -11.39 -47.65 17.03
C LYS A 507 -10.13 -48.41 16.65
N ARG A 508 -10.23 -49.74 16.64
CA ARG A 508 -9.16 -50.61 16.16
C ARG A 508 -8.98 -50.44 14.64
N PRO A 509 -7.80 -50.03 14.15
CA PRO A 509 -7.48 -50.01 12.73
C PRO A 509 -7.40 -51.43 12.15
N SER A 510 -7.69 -51.59 10.87
CA SER A 510 -7.79 -52.91 10.23
C SER A 510 -6.44 -53.60 10.04
N SER A 511 -5.38 -52.85 9.73
CA SER A 511 -4.06 -53.43 9.40
C SER A 511 -2.86 -52.57 9.83
N PHE A 512 -2.93 -51.25 9.64
CA PHE A 512 -1.79 -50.35 9.89
C PHE A 512 -2.21 -49.09 10.65
N ILE A 513 -1.24 -48.48 11.33
CA ILE A 513 -1.35 -47.16 11.94
C ILE A 513 -0.25 -46.30 11.35
N ASP A 514 -0.65 -45.17 10.78
CA ASP A 514 0.26 -44.11 10.32
C ASP A 514 0.39 -43.05 11.41
N SER A 515 1.63 -42.63 11.65
CA SER A 515 1.95 -41.61 12.64
C SER A 515 2.91 -40.60 12.08
N GLN A 516 2.77 -39.35 12.53
CA GLN A 516 3.65 -38.25 12.17
C GLN A 516 4.08 -37.51 13.44
N TYR A 517 5.37 -37.27 13.58
CA TYR A 517 5.93 -36.32 14.52
C TYR A 517 5.91 -34.93 13.88
N VAL A 518 5.24 -34.00 14.55
CA VAL A 518 5.10 -32.60 14.16
C VAL A 518 5.93 -31.74 15.12
N PRO A 519 7.11 -31.24 14.70
CA PRO A 519 7.93 -30.34 15.49
C PRO A 519 7.28 -28.96 15.58
N ALA A 520 7.83 -28.10 16.43
CA ALA A 520 7.53 -26.68 16.35
C ALA A 520 8.18 -26.08 15.08
N ASP A 521 7.51 -25.11 14.46
CA ASP A 521 8.04 -24.44 13.27
C ASP A 521 9.45 -23.88 13.53
N TRP A 522 10.43 -24.23 12.69
CA TRP A 522 11.84 -23.86 12.90
C TRP A 522 12.07 -22.34 13.01
N TRP A 523 11.20 -21.53 12.38
CA TRP A 523 11.27 -20.07 12.48
C TRP A 523 10.82 -19.52 13.84
N ARG A 524 10.10 -20.30 14.66
CA ARG A 524 9.63 -19.91 16.02
C ARG A 524 10.20 -20.78 17.14
N ALA A 525 10.82 -21.91 16.82
CA ALA A 525 11.30 -22.86 17.80
C ALA A 525 12.68 -22.49 18.38
N ASP A 526 12.88 -22.82 19.66
CA ASP A 526 14.19 -22.79 20.32
C ASP A 526 15.00 -24.06 20.01
N GLN A 527 14.32 -25.20 19.89
CA GLN A 527 14.90 -26.48 19.47
C GLN A 527 14.51 -26.76 18.02
N LEU A 528 15.50 -27.01 17.17
CA LEU A 528 15.34 -27.15 15.73
C LEU A 528 15.28 -28.63 15.34
N TYR A 529 14.09 -29.14 15.08
CA TYR A 529 13.86 -30.53 14.68
C TYR A 529 13.05 -30.61 13.39
N SER A 530 13.33 -31.61 12.56
CA SER A 530 12.53 -31.94 11.37
C SER A 530 11.40 -32.92 11.71
N ALA A 531 10.37 -32.95 10.87
CA ALA A 531 9.26 -33.89 11.02
C ALA A 531 9.70 -35.31 10.66
N ALA A 532 9.05 -36.31 11.25
CA ALA A 532 9.31 -37.73 10.99
C ALA A 532 8.00 -38.51 10.90
N GLU A 533 7.98 -39.58 10.11
CA GLU A 533 6.82 -40.45 9.94
C GLU A 533 7.20 -41.89 10.22
N ASP A 534 6.25 -42.65 10.75
CA ASP A 534 6.40 -44.10 10.92
C ASP A 534 5.06 -44.83 10.82
N ARG A 535 5.11 -46.12 10.46
CA ARG A 535 3.97 -47.00 10.28
C ARG A 535 4.12 -48.28 11.11
N ALA A 536 3.20 -48.51 12.04
CA ALA A 536 3.10 -49.77 12.77
C ALA A 536 2.05 -50.71 12.18
N THR A 537 2.31 -52.02 12.24
CA THR A 537 1.33 -53.05 11.89
C THR A 537 0.50 -53.41 13.12
N VAL A 538 -0.83 -53.41 12.98
CA VAL A 538 -1.74 -53.86 14.04
C VAL A 538 -1.80 -55.39 14.02
N PRO A 539 -1.54 -56.07 15.15
CA PRO A 539 -1.63 -57.53 15.21
C PRO A 539 -3.02 -58.01 14.74
N PRO A 540 -3.12 -59.08 13.94
CA PRO A 540 -4.40 -59.54 13.42
C PRO A 540 -5.32 -60.06 14.52
N ASN A 541 -6.61 -59.71 14.45
CA ASN A 541 -7.63 -60.20 15.38
C ASN A 541 -8.21 -61.54 14.92
N TYR A 542 -7.40 -62.60 14.92
CA TYR A 542 -7.96 -63.92 14.62
C TYR A 542 -8.78 -64.41 15.80
N PRO A 543 -9.99 -64.98 15.58
CA PRO A 543 -10.69 -65.69 16.62
C PRO A 543 -9.77 -66.80 17.16
N LYS A 544 -9.70 -66.94 18.51
CA LYS A 544 -8.93 -68.01 19.16
C LYS A 544 -9.25 -69.35 18.48
N PHE A 545 -8.24 -70.18 18.22
CA PHE A 545 -8.38 -71.47 17.53
C PHE A 545 -9.55 -72.31 18.07
N GLN A 546 -9.78 -72.28 19.38
CA GLN A 546 -10.94 -72.93 20.02
C GLN A 546 -12.31 -72.47 19.48
N LYS A 547 -12.51 -71.18 19.19
CA LYS A 547 -13.75 -70.68 18.58
C LYS A 547 -13.90 -71.10 17.13
N LEU A 548 -12.81 -71.20 16.36
CA LEU A 548 -12.84 -71.73 15.00
C LEU A 548 -13.20 -73.22 15.01
N VAL A 549 -12.61 -74.00 15.91
CA VAL A 549 -12.94 -75.42 16.12
C VAL A 549 -14.39 -75.59 16.56
N GLN A 550 -14.87 -74.74 17.48
CA GLN A 550 -16.26 -74.77 17.94
C GLN A 550 -17.24 -74.38 16.82
N LEU A 551 -16.93 -73.36 16.02
CA LEU A 551 -17.72 -73.00 14.85
C LEU A 551 -17.77 -74.17 13.87
N PHE A 552 -16.63 -74.79 13.57
CA PHE A 552 -16.56 -75.96 12.69
C PHE A 552 -17.40 -77.13 13.24
N LEU A 553 -17.28 -77.45 14.52
CA LEU A 553 -18.07 -78.49 15.20
C LEU A 553 -19.57 -78.19 15.18
N VAL A 554 -19.97 -76.97 15.52
CA VAL A 554 -21.38 -76.55 15.52
C VAL A 554 -21.95 -76.61 14.10
N THR A 555 -21.19 -76.17 13.11
CA THR A 555 -21.59 -76.21 11.70
C THR A 555 -21.74 -77.66 11.25
N LEU A 556 -20.76 -78.53 11.55
CA LEU A 556 -20.83 -79.96 11.28
C LEU A 556 -22.07 -80.59 11.93
N LEU A 557 -22.32 -80.30 13.22
CA LEU A 557 -23.48 -80.81 13.97
C LEU A 557 -24.82 -80.29 13.42
N TRP A 558 -24.87 -79.06 12.90
CA TRP A 558 -26.08 -78.50 12.28
C TRP A 558 -26.41 -79.13 10.93
N PHE A 559 -25.39 -79.47 10.13
CA PHE A 559 -25.59 -80.12 8.84
C PHE A 559 -25.68 -81.65 8.93
N LEU A 560 -25.29 -82.24 10.07
CA LEU A 560 -25.34 -83.69 10.31
C LEU A 560 -26.76 -84.29 10.12
N PRO A 561 -27.87 -83.67 10.62
CA PRO A 561 -29.22 -84.17 10.39
C PRO A 561 -29.64 -84.12 8.93
N VAL A 562 -29.22 -83.08 8.19
CA VAL A 562 -29.50 -82.94 6.76
C VAL A 562 -28.72 -83.97 5.96
N ALA A 563 -27.42 -84.14 6.26
CA ALA A 563 -26.59 -85.17 5.65
C ALA A 563 -27.13 -86.58 5.94
N LEU A 564 -27.57 -86.85 7.16
CA LEU A 564 -28.22 -88.12 7.54
C LEU A 564 -29.60 -88.29 6.89
N ALA A 565 -30.38 -87.23 6.72
CA ALA A 565 -31.66 -87.28 6.02
C ALA A 565 -31.46 -87.54 4.52
N ILE A 566 -30.51 -86.88 3.87
CA ILE A 566 -30.13 -87.11 2.48
C ILE A 566 -29.60 -88.54 2.31
N TYR A 567 -28.70 -89.00 3.18
CA TYR A 567 -28.20 -90.37 3.17
C TYR A 567 -29.30 -91.41 3.41
N GLY A 568 -30.19 -91.17 4.38
CA GLY A 568 -31.34 -92.04 4.66
C GLY A 568 -32.35 -92.07 3.51
N PHE A 569 -32.58 -90.94 2.84
CA PHE A 569 -33.44 -90.84 1.67
C PHE A 569 -32.82 -91.53 0.45
N ASP A 570 -31.51 -91.40 0.25
CA ASP A 570 -30.77 -92.10 -0.80
C ASP A 570 -30.74 -93.63 -0.57
N TYR A 571 -30.57 -94.07 0.68
CA TYR A 571 -30.66 -95.48 1.07
C TYR A 571 -32.05 -96.06 0.83
N LEU A 572 -33.12 -95.34 1.19
CA LEU A 572 -34.51 -95.76 0.98
C LEU A 572 -34.94 -95.75 -0.50
N THR A 573 -34.29 -94.93 -1.33
CA THR A 573 -34.59 -94.83 -2.78
C THR A 573 -33.65 -95.67 -3.64
N GLY A 574 -32.75 -96.44 -3.03
CA GLY A 574 -31.81 -97.32 -3.75
C GLY A 574 -30.74 -96.58 -4.55
N GLY A 575 -30.24 -95.46 -4.05
CA GLY A 575 -29.15 -94.67 -4.65
C GLY A 575 -29.59 -93.72 -5.77
N ALA A 576 -30.90 -93.49 -5.93
CA ALA A 576 -31.44 -92.71 -7.05
C ALA A 576 -31.24 -91.20 -6.93
N VAL A 577 -30.91 -90.68 -5.74
CA VAL A 577 -30.88 -89.22 -5.47
C VAL A 577 -29.45 -88.68 -5.45
N LEU A 578 -28.48 -89.44 -4.92
CA LEU A 578 -27.06 -89.05 -4.93
C LEU A 578 -26.28 -89.65 -6.11
N GLY A 579 -26.92 -90.49 -6.94
CA GLY A 579 -26.30 -91.07 -8.14
C GLY A 579 -25.29 -92.19 -7.84
N LEU A 580 -25.29 -92.74 -6.63
CA LEU A 580 -24.44 -93.86 -6.20
C LEU A 580 -25.03 -95.21 -6.64
N ARG A 581 -25.35 -95.36 -7.93
CA ARG A 581 -25.66 -96.67 -8.51
C ARG A 581 -24.37 -97.33 -8.98
N ASP A 582 -23.99 -98.42 -8.34
CA ASP A 582 -23.17 -99.43 -8.97
C ASP A 582 -23.99 -100.07 -10.09
N HIS A 583 -23.65 -99.76 -11.35
CA HIS A 583 -24.12 -100.52 -12.49
C HIS A 583 -23.16 -101.69 -12.72
N PRO A 584 -23.65 -102.94 -12.83
CA PRO A 584 -22.86 -104.07 -13.34
C PRO A 584 -22.54 -103.93 -14.82
#